data_AF-A0A3A1NBZ2-F1
#
_entry.id   AF-A0A3A1NBZ2-F1
#
_cell.length_a   1.000
_cell.length_b   1.000
_cell.length_c   1.000
_cell.angle_alpha   90.00
_cell.angle_beta   90.00
_cell.angle_gamma   90.00
#
_symmetry.space_group_name_H-M   'P 1'
#
loop_
_entity.id
_entity.type
_entity.pdbx_description
1 polymer ?
#
loop_
_entity_poly.entity_id
_entity_poly.type
_entity_poly.pdbx_seq_one_letter_code
_entity_poly.pdbx_strand_id
1 'polypeptide(L)'
;MTQPKFYFFASLTIFIIVAILLITGSFVLTEPLYNGSTIPMGTPLTWLGIMSLPLAIYFGIERFRNPSKTYKFLSPLLKFSLATTILWVPVSYLLAGNLSFSFSEKEVFQGGQLAMKLFWGYSYGVVILPLLLLIIHWVLKLVNR
;
A
#
# COMPACT_ATOMS: atom_id res chain seq x y z
N MET A 1 -8.73 -16.68 19.90
CA MET A 1 -7.58 -16.25 19.09
C MET A 1 -6.97 -15.00 19.72
N THR A 2 -5.65 -14.90 19.87
CA THR A 2 -5.04 -13.62 20.29
C THR A 2 -5.30 -12.60 19.18
N GLN A 3 -5.85 -11.43 19.53
CA GLN A 3 -6.29 -10.41 18.56
C GLN A 3 -5.26 -10.11 17.44
N PRO A 4 -3.94 -10.05 17.70
CA PRO A 4 -2.95 -9.81 16.65
C PRO A 4 -2.92 -10.87 15.53
N LYS A 5 -3.23 -12.14 15.84
CA LYS A 5 -3.24 -13.21 14.83
C LYS A 5 -4.39 -13.05 13.85
N PHE A 6 -5.57 -12.68 14.35
CA PHE A 6 -6.73 -12.44 13.50
C PHE A 6 -6.46 -11.29 12.52
N TYR A 7 -5.97 -10.15 13.01
CA TYR A 7 -5.65 -9.00 12.15
C TYR A 7 -4.54 -9.30 11.14
N PHE A 8 -3.56 -10.13 11.50
CA PHE A 8 -2.54 -10.61 10.57
C PHE A 8 -3.17 -11.38 9.41
N PHE A 9 -3.97 -12.42 9.68
CA PHE A 9 -4.57 -13.23 8.63
C PHE A 9 -5.57 -12.45 7.79
N ALA A 10 -6.36 -11.57 8.41
CA ALA A 10 -7.28 -10.69 7.67
C ALA A 10 -6.52 -9.78 6.70
N SER A 11 -5.48 -9.09 7.17
CA SER A 11 -4.68 -8.19 6.35
C SER A 11 -3.96 -8.95 5.22
N LEU A 12 -3.38 -10.12 5.53
CA LEU A 12 -2.70 -10.94 4.54
C LEU A 12 -3.67 -11.44 3.46
N THR A 13 -4.88 -11.85 3.85
CA THR A 13 -5.91 -12.32 2.92
C THR A 13 -6.36 -11.20 1.98
N ILE A 14 -6.60 -9.99 2.52
CA ILE A 14 -6.94 -8.81 1.71
C ILE A 14 -5.80 -8.51 0.71
N PHE A 15 -4.54 -8.50 1.17
CA PHE A 15 -3.40 -8.25 0.30
C PHE A 15 -3.33 -9.24 -0.86
N ILE A 16 -3.45 -10.54 -0.56
CA ILE A 16 -3.37 -11.61 -1.57
C ILE A 16 -4.53 -11.49 -2.57
N ILE A 17 -5.76 -11.29 -2.11
CA ILE A 17 -6.93 -11.14 -2.99
C ILE A 17 -6.73 -9.96 -3.93
N VAL A 18 -6.39 -8.78 -3.40
CA VAL A 18 -6.20 -7.58 -4.22
C VAL A 18 -5.02 -7.75 -5.18
N ALA A 19 -3.91 -8.34 -4.74
CA ALA A 19 -2.77 -8.62 -5.61
C ALA A 19 -3.15 -9.53 -6.77
N ILE A 20 -3.94 -10.59 -6.53
CA ILE A 20 -4.46 -11.46 -7.58
C ILE A 20 -5.34 -10.67 -8.56
N LEU A 21 -6.26 -9.84 -8.06
CA LEU A 21 -7.11 -9.01 -8.92
C LEU A 21 -6.28 -8.09 -9.82
N LEU A 22 -5.25 -7.43 -9.27
CA LEU A 22 -4.35 -6.53 -10.00
C LEU A 22 -3.50 -7.27 -11.03
N ILE A 23 -2.89 -8.40 -10.67
CA ILE A 23 -2.03 -9.19 -11.56
C ILE A 23 -2.85 -9.77 -12.73
N THR A 24 -4.06 -10.22 -12.45
CA THR A 24 -4.95 -10.81 -13.48
C THR A 24 -5.64 -9.77 -14.35
N GLY A 25 -5.58 -8.48 -13.99
CA GLY A 25 -6.33 -7.43 -14.68
C GLY A 25 -7.83 -7.66 -14.60
N SER A 26 -8.32 -8.13 -13.45
CA SER A 26 -9.74 -8.51 -13.27
C SER A 26 -10.68 -7.36 -13.64
N PHE A 27 -11.75 -7.69 -14.37
CA PHE A 27 -12.79 -6.74 -14.80
C PHE A 27 -13.43 -5.97 -13.62
N VAL A 28 -13.46 -6.56 -12.43
CA VAL A 28 -13.99 -5.89 -11.23
C VAL A 28 -13.21 -4.62 -10.88
N LEU A 29 -11.96 -4.48 -11.35
CA LEU A 29 -11.14 -3.29 -11.09
C LEU A 29 -11.57 -2.09 -11.95
N THR A 30 -12.24 -2.32 -13.07
CA THR A 30 -12.69 -1.26 -13.98
C THR A 30 -14.17 -0.91 -13.80
N GLU A 31 -14.93 -1.75 -13.10
CA GLU A 31 -16.32 -1.49 -12.77
C GLU A 31 -16.49 -0.19 -11.96
N PRO A 32 -17.54 0.60 -12.22
CA PRO A 32 -17.81 1.80 -11.45
C PRO A 32 -18.16 1.45 -9.99
N LEU A 33 -17.68 2.25 -9.04
CA LEU A 33 -17.90 2.04 -7.60
C LEU A 33 -19.38 1.92 -7.22
N TYR A 34 -20.24 2.67 -7.91
CA TYR A 34 -21.69 2.59 -7.85
C TYR A 34 -22.26 3.06 -9.18
N ASN A 35 -23.54 2.77 -9.44
CA ASN A 35 -24.21 3.17 -10.69
C ASN A 35 -24.11 4.69 -10.92
N GLY A 36 -23.48 5.09 -12.03
CA GLY A 36 -23.26 6.49 -12.39
C GLY A 36 -21.96 7.12 -11.85
N SER A 37 -21.13 6.37 -11.11
CA SER A 37 -19.83 6.82 -10.65
C SER A 37 -18.78 6.75 -11.76
N THR A 38 -17.89 7.76 -11.83
CA THR A 38 -16.67 7.73 -12.67
C THR A 38 -15.46 7.11 -11.95
N ILE A 39 -15.63 6.73 -10.68
CA ILE A 39 -14.57 6.15 -9.85
C ILE A 39 -14.55 4.63 -10.09
N PRO A 40 -13.43 4.07 -10.59
CA PRO A 40 -13.32 2.63 -10.75
C PRO A 40 -13.15 1.95 -9.38
N MET A 41 -13.73 0.76 -9.22
CA MET A 41 -13.58 -0.13 -8.07
C MET A 41 -12.12 -0.48 -7.78
N GLY A 42 -11.26 -0.43 -8.81
CA GLY A 42 -9.81 -0.58 -8.68
C GLY A 42 -9.16 0.43 -7.75
N THR A 43 -9.69 1.66 -7.64
CA THR A 43 -9.17 2.69 -6.72
C THR A 43 -9.27 2.25 -5.24
N PRO A 44 -10.46 2.00 -4.68
CA PRO A 44 -10.57 1.55 -3.29
C PRO A 44 -9.97 0.16 -3.07
N LEU A 45 -10.06 -0.76 -4.03
CA LEU A 45 -9.44 -2.08 -3.91
C LEU A 45 -7.92 -1.99 -3.80
N THR A 46 -7.28 -1.20 -4.68
CA THR A 46 -5.82 -0.96 -4.62
C THR A 46 -5.44 -0.31 -3.30
N TRP A 47 -6.21 0.68 -2.84
CA TRP A 47 -5.95 1.36 -1.57
C TRP A 47 -5.99 0.39 -0.37
N LEU A 48 -6.99 -0.49 -0.32
CA LEU A 48 -7.07 -1.56 0.68
C LEU A 48 -5.89 -2.53 0.57
N GLY A 49 -5.53 -2.93 -0.65
CA GLY A 49 -4.40 -3.81 -0.91
C GLY A 49 -3.08 -3.24 -0.39
N ILE A 50 -2.71 -2.02 -0.81
CA ILE A 50 -1.44 -1.41 -0.39
C ILE A 50 -1.39 -1.14 1.12
N MET A 51 -2.52 -0.82 1.76
CA MET A 51 -2.59 -0.62 3.22
C MET A 51 -2.49 -1.94 3.99
N SER A 52 -3.06 -3.01 3.44
CA SER A 52 -3.08 -4.33 4.08
C SER A 52 -1.68 -4.97 4.18
N LEU A 53 -0.74 -4.62 3.29
CA LEU A 53 0.63 -5.13 3.33
C LEU A 53 1.42 -4.72 4.60
N PRO A 54 1.64 -3.43 4.89
CA PRO A 54 2.30 -3.02 6.12
C PRO A 54 1.51 -3.43 7.37
N LEU A 55 0.18 -3.53 7.31
CA LEU A 55 -0.63 -4.06 8.41
C LEU A 55 -0.33 -5.54 8.67
N ALA A 56 -0.25 -6.36 7.62
CA ALA A 56 0.13 -7.77 7.73
C ALA A 56 1.52 -7.91 8.36
N ILE A 57 2.49 -7.08 7.98
CA ILE A 57 3.83 -7.08 8.59
C ILE A 57 3.74 -6.67 10.07
N TYR A 58 3.03 -5.58 10.37
CA TYR A 58 2.87 -5.06 11.72
C TYR A 58 2.21 -6.06 12.67
N PHE A 59 1.18 -6.77 12.22
CA PHE A 59 0.47 -7.79 13.01
C PHE A 59 1.16 -9.17 12.99
N GLY A 60 1.90 -9.50 11.94
CA GLY A 60 2.62 -10.78 11.81
C GLY A 60 3.92 -10.84 12.61
N ILE A 61 4.60 -9.71 12.80
CA ILE A 61 5.93 -9.66 13.43
C ILE A 61 5.88 -8.85 14.72
N GLU A 62 5.94 -9.54 15.85
CA GLU A 62 5.85 -8.91 17.18
C GLU A 62 6.90 -7.83 17.42
N ARG A 63 8.13 -8.00 16.90
CA ARG A 63 9.23 -7.03 17.08
C ARG A 63 8.93 -5.65 16.49
N PHE A 64 8.01 -5.52 15.53
CA PHE A 64 7.56 -4.21 15.04
C PHE A 64 6.53 -3.54 15.97
N ARG A 65 5.84 -4.30 16.81
CA ARG A 65 4.90 -3.78 17.84
C ARG A 65 5.60 -3.52 19.17
N ASN A 66 6.48 -4.44 19.56
CA ASN A 66 7.27 -4.41 20.79
C ASN A 66 8.76 -4.32 20.41
N PRO A 67 9.25 -3.13 20.01
CA PRO A 67 10.59 -2.97 19.44
C PRO A 67 11.70 -3.18 20.47
N SER A 68 12.61 -4.09 20.17
CA SER A 68 13.93 -4.23 20.82
C SER A 68 15.00 -3.39 20.09
N LYS A 69 16.27 -3.44 20.52
CA LYS A 69 17.42 -2.62 20.04
C LYS A 69 17.30 -2.14 18.59
N THR A 70 17.50 -3.01 17.60
CA THR A 70 17.46 -2.65 16.15
C THR A 70 16.06 -2.25 15.68
N TYR A 71 15.01 -2.85 16.26
CA TYR A 71 13.62 -2.56 15.88
C TYR A 71 13.12 -1.22 16.38
N LYS A 72 13.83 -0.54 17.30
CA LYS A 72 13.54 0.85 17.67
C LYS A 72 13.65 1.80 16.48
N PHE A 73 14.47 1.46 15.49
CA PHE A 73 14.58 2.22 14.24
C PHE A 73 13.62 1.70 13.16
N LEU A 74 13.47 0.37 13.03
CA LEU A 74 12.61 -0.22 11.99
C LEU A 74 11.10 -0.04 12.25
N SER A 75 10.67 -0.03 13.51
CA SER A 75 9.25 0.12 13.88
C SER A 75 8.66 1.48 13.45
N PRO A 76 9.31 2.63 13.72
CA PRO A 76 8.89 3.91 13.18
C PRO A 76 8.79 3.93 11.65
N LEU A 77 9.72 3.30 10.92
CA LEU A 77 9.67 3.23 9.46
C LEU A 77 8.45 2.45 8.95
N LEU A 78 8.07 1.35 9.61
CA LEU A 78 6.85 0.62 9.27
C LEU A 78 5.59 1.44 9.58
N LYS A 79 5.57 2.18 10.69
CA LYS A 79 4.46 3.09 11.03
C LYS A 79 4.35 4.26 10.05
N PHE A 80 5.49 4.81 9.62
CA PHE A 80 5.55 5.79 8.55
C PHE A 80 4.99 5.21 7.25
N SER A 81 5.37 3.98 6.89
CA SER A 81 4.80 3.27 5.73
C SER A 81 3.28 3.10 5.84
N LEU A 82 2.73 2.84 7.04
CA LEU A 82 1.29 2.80 7.23
C LEU A 82 0.66 4.17 6.97
N ALA A 83 1.22 5.24 7.55
CA ALA A 83 0.72 6.59 7.33
C ALA A 83 0.75 6.98 5.83
N THR A 84 1.81 6.62 5.11
CA THR A 84 1.89 6.90 3.66
C THR A 84 0.87 6.10 2.86
N THR A 85 0.51 4.87 3.25
CA THR A 85 -0.59 4.15 2.57
C THR A 85 -1.96 4.79 2.82
N ILE A 86 -2.22 5.32 4.01
CA ILE A 86 -3.47 6.06 4.31
C ILE A 86 -3.56 7.32 3.44
N LEU A 87 -2.44 8.02 3.22
CA LEU A 87 -2.39 9.22 2.39
C LEU A 87 -2.42 8.93 0.87
N TRP A 88 -2.46 7.67 0.45
CA TRP A 88 -2.28 7.31 -0.95
C TRP A 88 -3.35 7.92 -1.86
N VAL A 89 -4.64 7.80 -1.50
CA VAL A 89 -5.73 8.40 -2.29
C VAL A 89 -5.67 9.94 -2.31
N PRO A 90 -5.56 10.65 -1.17
CA PRO A 90 -5.45 12.11 -1.17
C PRO A 90 -4.29 12.64 -2.02
N VAL A 91 -3.10 12.06 -1.87
CA VAL A 91 -1.92 12.48 -2.65
C VAL A 91 -2.12 12.19 -4.13
N SER A 92 -2.65 11.01 -4.47
CA SER A 92 -2.90 10.63 -5.87
C SER A 92 -3.96 11.50 -6.52
N TYR A 93 -5.00 11.90 -5.78
CA TYR A 93 -6.01 12.85 -6.25
C TYR A 93 -5.40 14.23 -6.50
N LEU A 94 -4.56 14.74 -5.60
CA LEU A 94 -3.88 16.02 -5.80
C LEU A 94 -2.97 16.01 -7.03
N LEU A 95 -2.35 14.88 -7.33
CA LEU A 95 -1.51 14.70 -8.52
C LEU A 95 -2.33 14.56 -9.81
N ALA A 96 -3.40 13.76 -9.81
CA ALA A 96 -4.17 13.45 -11.02
C ALA A 96 -5.29 14.46 -11.33
N GLY A 97 -5.88 15.07 -10.30
CA GLY A 97 -7.08 15.91 -10.40
C GLY A 97 -8.39 15.11 -10.54
N ASN A 98 -8.35 13.80 -10.37
CA ASN A 98 -9.49 12.89 -10.47
C ASN A 98 -9.26 11.63 -9.61
N LEU A 99 -10.33 10.88 -9.31
CA LEU A 99 -10.28 9.66 -8.49
C LEU A 99 -10.08 8.37 -9.29
N SER A 100 -10.01 8.45 -10.63
CA SER A 100 -9.56 7.36 -11.50
C SER A 100 -8.04 7.37 -11.71
N PHE A 101 -7.33 8.32 -11.11
CA PHE A 101 -5.90 8.57 -11.24
C PHE A 101 -5.40 8.53 -12.69
N SER A 102 -6.18 9.13 -13.58
CA SER A 102 -5.87 9.21 -15.00
C SER A 102 -5.00 10.43 -15.30
N PHE A 103 -4.01 10.25 -16.17
CA PHE A 103 -3.05 11.26 -16.59
C PHE A 103 -3.07 11.42 -18.11
N SER A 104 -2.76 12.61 -18.60
CA SER A 104 -2.73 12.93 -20.03
C SER A 104 -1.48 13.71 -20.40
N GLU A 105 -1.13 13.72 -21.68
CA GLU A 105 -0.07 14.59 -22.21
C GLU A 105 -0.56 16.04 -22.24
N LYS A 106 -0.18 16.82 -21.22
CA LYS A 106 -0.44 18.25 -21.13
C LYS A 106 0.67 18.95 -20.36
N GLU A 107 0.87 20.23 -20.62
CA GLU A 107 1.93 21.04 -20.00
C GLU A 107 1.65 21.40 -18.53
N VAL A 108 0.38 21.36 -18.11
CA VAL A 108 -0.02 21.65 -16.73
C VAL A 108 0.42 20.52 -15.79
N PHE A 109 0.92 20.88 -14.59
CA PHE A 109 1.40 19.91 -13.59
C PHE A 109 0.35 18.86 -13.21
N GLN A 110 -0.81 19.29 -12.68
CA GLN A 110 -1.84 18.37 -12.20
C GLN A 110 -2.47 17.60 -13.36
N GLY A 111 -2.43 16.27 -13.29
CA GLY A 111 -2.85 15.34 -14.34
C GLY A 111 -1.89 15.27 -15.53
N GLY A 112 -0.77 15.99 -15.50
CA GLY A 112 0.26 15.98 -16.53
C GLY A 112 1.36 14.94 -16.28
N GLN A 113 2.34 14.93 -17.18
CA GLN A 113 3.41 13.90 -17.20
C GLN A 113 4.31 13.92 -15.95
N LEU A 114 4.61 15.10 -15.41
CA LEU A 114 5.42 15.19 -14.20
C LEU A 114 4.67 14.64 -12.97
N ALA A 115 3.39 14.98 -12.82
CA ALA A 115 2.56 14.42 -11.74
C ALA A 115 2.38 12.91 -11.88
N MET A 116 2.29 12.37 -13.11
CA MET A 116 2.25 10.93 -13.36
C MET A 116 3.52 10.23 -12.86
N LYS A 117 4.71 10.79 -13.12
CA LYS A 117 5.99 10.24 -12.62
C LYS A 117 6.02 10.21 -11.09
N LEU A 118 5.56 11.29 -10.45
CA LEU A 118 5.47 11.36 -8.98
C LEU A 118 4.47 10.35 -8.42
N PHE A 119 3.32 10.19 -9.07
CA PHE A 119 2.31 9.21 -8.70
C PHE A 119 2.86 7.78 -8.73
N TRP A 120 3.58 7.39 -9.79
CA TRP A 120 4.20 6.07 -9.87
C TRP A 120 5.30 5.88 -8.85
N GLY A 121 6.19 6.87 -8.68
CA GLY A 121 7.27 6.81 -7.68
C GLY A 121 6.71 6.63 -6.26
N TYR A 122 5.65 7.37 -5.94
CA TYR A 122 4.95 7.23 -4.66
C TYR A 122 4.24 5.88 -4.52
N SER A 123 3.50 5.44 -5.55
CA SER A 123 2.79 4.16 -5.56
C SER A 123 3.73 2.95 -5.42
N TYR A 124 4.89 2.99 -6.06
CA TYR A 124 5.93 2.00 -5.84
C TYR A 124 6.54 2.10 -4.45
N GLY A 125 6.82 3.32 -3.99
CA GLY A 125 7.40 3.56 -2.66
C GLY A 125 6.56 2.98 -1.51
N VAL A 126 5.23 3.14 -1.56
CA VAL A 126 4.32 2.63 -0.53
C VAL A 126 4.27 1.10 -0.46
N VAL A 127 4.63 0.39 -1.54
CA VAL A 127 4.71 -1.09 -1.58
C VAL A 127 6.13 -1.59 -1.31
N ILE A 128 7.14 -0.95 -1.90
CA ILE A 128 8.55 -1.36 -1.79
C ILE A 128 9.05 -1.18 -0.36
N LEU A 129 8.75 -0.06 0.31
CA LEU A 129 9.23 0.19 1.67
C LEU A 129 8.84 -0.92 2.67
N PRO A 130 7.56 -1.33 2.79
CA PRO A 130 7.21 -2.42 3.70
C PRO A 130 7.82 -3.76 3.29
N LEU A 131 7.95 -4.07 1.99
CA LEU A 131 8.64 -5.28 1.54
C LEU A 131 10.12 -5.28 1.92
N LEU A 132 10.82 -4.16 1.77
CA LEU A 132 12.21 -4.01 2.19
C LEU A 132 12.36 -4.24 3.70
N LEU A 133 11.45 -3.68 4.51
CA LEU A 133 11.45 -3.90 5.96
C LEU A 133 11.22 -5.38 6.33
N LEU A 134 10.38 -6.09 5.59
CA LEU A 134 10.17 -7.54 5.75
C LEU A 134 11.43 -8.34 5.40
N ILE A 135 12.10 -8.00 4.30
CA ILE A 135 13.37 -8.62 3.90
C ILE A 135 14.44 -8.38 4.96
N ILE A 136 14.61 -7.15 5.44
CA ILE A 136 15.54 -6.80 6.52
C ILE A 136 15.22 -7.61 7.79
N HIS A 137 13.94 -7.76 8.15
CA HIS A 137 13.53 -8.60 9.28
C HIS A 137 14.03 -10.04 9.12
N TRP A 138 13.85 -10.65 7.95
CA TRP A 138 14.33 -12.02 7.69
C TRP A 138 15.85 -12.13 7.72
N VAL A 139 16.58 -11.19 7.10
CA VAL A 139 18.05 -11.16 7.16
C VAL A 139 18.54 -11.04 8.61
N LEU A 140 17.96 -10.13 9.41
CA LEU A 140 18.30 -10.00 10.84
C LEU A 140 17.96 -11.25 11.64
N LYS A 141 16.90 -11.97 11.28
CA LYS A 141 16.54 -13.25 11.91
C LYS A 141 17.50 -14.37 11.51
N LEU A 142 18.12 -14.32 10.33
CA LEU A 142 19.13 -15.28 9.88
C LEU A 142 20.51 -15.02 10.52
N VAL A 143 20.90 -13.75 10.65
CA VAL A 143 22.21 -13.36 11.22
C VAL A 143 22.23 -13.48 12.74
N ASN A 144 21.15 -13.08 13.43
CA ASN A 144 21.05 -13.19 14.89
C ASN A 144 20.40 -14.51 15.34
N ARG A 145 20.59 -15.60 14.58
CA ARG A 145 20.18 -16.94 15.02
C ARG A 145 21.05 -17.40 16.18
#